data_AF-A0A8T4VBB8-F1
#
_entry.id   AF-A0A8T4VBB8-F1
#
_cell.length_a   1.000
_cell.length_b   1.000
_cell.length_c   1.000
_cell.angle_alpha   90.00
_cell.angle_beta   90.00
_cell.angle_gamma   90.00
#
_symmetry.space_group_name_H-M   'P 1'
#
loop_
_entity.id
_entity.type
_entity.pdbx_description
1 polymer ?
#
loop_
_entity_poly.entity_id
_entity_poly.type
_entity_poly.pdbx_seq_one_letter_code
_entity_poly.pdbx_strand_id
1 'polypeptide(L)'
;MANTDNFTGKAYGFFYCGASKQEIEAKLPAIRKLVNTPSQLELTLIEGMDNVRGDEKLTTLAQEAKQDGINYLLQATYPNGTNRQAANEVADILNQAYQSPLYKTNAEFCGSVVYDEKGDYVFRE
;
A
#
# COMPACT_ATOMS: atom_id res chain seq x y z
N MET A 1 -23.85 -16.97 20.69
CA MET A 1 -22.78 -17.24 19.72
C MET A 1 -22.64 -15.97 18.89
N ALA A 2 -21.60 -15.18 19.12
CA ALA A 2 -21.42 -13.93 18.38
C ALA A 2 -21.01 -14.26 16.94
N ASN A 3 -21.67 -13.65 15.96
CA ASN A 3 -21.20 -13.62 14.58
C ASN A 3 -19.80 -13.00 14.59
N THR A 4 -18.76 -13.82 14.37
CA THR A 4 -17.46 -13.33 13.92
C THR A 4 -17.63 -12.88 12.47
N ASP A 5 -18.14 -11.66 12.28
CA ASP A 5 -17.86 -10.92 11.07
C ASP A 5 -16.33 -10.82 10.97
N ASN A 6 -15.74 -11.64 10.10
CA ASN A 6 -14.31 -11.62 9.81
C ASN A 6 -13.97 -10.26 9.19
N PHE A 7 -13.66 -9.28 10.04
CA PHE A 7 -13.27 -7.96 9.58
C PHE A 7 -11.96 -8.11 8.79
N THR A 8 -12.01 -7.77 7.51
CA THR A 8 -10.84 -7.83 6.63
C THR A 8 -10.39 -6.41 6.38
N GLY A 9 -9.26 -6.05 6.98
CA GLY A 9 -8.65 -4.74 6.87
C GLY A 9 -8.17 -4.47 5.46
N LYS A 10 -8.33 -3.25 4.97
CA LYS A 10 -7.81 -2.80 3.67
C LYS A 10 -7.06 -1.48 3.82
N ALA A 11 -5.96 -1.37 3.11
CA ALA A 11 -5.19 -0.14 2.98
C ALA A 11 -4.52 -0.05 1.61
N TYR A 12 -4.17 1.16 1.20
CA TYR A 12 -3.64 1.46 -0.12
C TYR A 12 -2.45 2.41 0.04
N GLY A 13 -1.27 1.96 -0.38
CA GLY A 13 -0.05 2.75 -0.43
C GLY A 13 0.20 3.26 -1.84
N PHE A 14 0.04 4.56 -2.07
CA PHE A 14 0.39 5.25 -3.30
C PHE A 14 1.87 5.66 -3.23
N PHE A 15 2.69 5.32 -4.22
CA PHE A 15 4.10 5.70 -4.20
C PHE A 15 4.73 5.79 -5.59
N TYR A 16 5.73 6.65 -5.71
CA TYR A 16 6.60 6.70 -6.89
C TYR A 16 7.78 5.74 -6.72
N CYS A 17 8.09 4.95 -7.75
CA CYS A 17 9.35 4.21 -7.82
C CYS A 17 9.85 4.14 -9.26
N GLY A 18 11.15 4.38 -9.48
CA GLY A 18 11.77 4.28 -10.81
C GLY A 18 12.09 2.84 -11.24
N ALA A 19 12.00 1.87 -10.33
CA ALA A 19 12.18 0.46 -10.65
C ALA A 19 10.96 -0.11 -11.38
N SER A 20 11.17 -1.18 -12.16
CA SER A 20 10.08 -1.91 -12.79
C SER A 20 9.24 -2.66 -11.77
N LYS A 21 7.98 -2.94 -12.12
CA LYS A 21 7.08 -3.76 -11.30
C LYS A 21 7.73 -5.07 -10.85
N GLN A 22 8.40 -5.77 -11.77
CA GLN A 22 9.07 -7.04 -11.50
C GLN A 22 10.19 -6.91 -10.46
N GLU A 23 10.99 -5.84 -10.52
CA GLU A 23 12.04 -5.59 -9.54
C GLU A 23 11.47 -5.33 -8.15
N ILE A 24 10.38 -4.55 -8.06
CA ILE A 24 9.69 -4.28 -6.79
C ILE A 24 9.14 -5.59 -6.22
N GLU A 25 8.42 -6.37 -7.02
CA GLU A 25 7.87 -7.68 -6.61
C GLU A 25 8.96 -8.65 -6.15
N ALA A 26 10.12 -8.67 -6.81
CA ALA A 26 11.24 -9.51 -6.41
C ALA A 26 11.85 -9.11 -5.04
N LYS A 27 11.72 -7.85 -4.64
CA LYS A 27 12.24 -7.33 -3.35
C LYS A 27 11.22 -7.40 -2.22
N LEU A 28 9.92 -7.36 -2.53
CA LEU A 28 8.85 -7.38 -1.52
C LEU A 28 9.00 -8.51 -0.47
N PRO A 29 9.33 -9.77 -0.82
CA PRO A 29 9.51 -10.82 0.19
C PRO A 29 10.61 -10.51 1.21
N ALA A 30 11.73 -9.94 0.77
CA ALA A 30 12.84 -9.57 1.65
C ALA A 30 12.45 -8.38 2.54
N ILE A 31 11.78 -7.37 1.97
CA ILE A 31 11.27 -6.20 2.70
C ILE A 31 10.28 -6.64 3.80
N ARG A 32 9.31 -7.49 3.45
CA ARG A 32 8.34 -8.06 4.40
C ARG A 32 9.02 -8.77 5.56
N LYS A 33 10.10 -9.51 5.29
CA LYS A 33 10.87 -10.19 6.33
C LYS A 33 11.58 -9.21 7.27
N LEU A 34 12.13 -8.12 6.73
CA LEU A 34 12.85 -7.11 7.52
C LEU A 34 11.93 -6.37 8.50
N VAL A 35 10.70 -6.06 8.08
CA VAL A 35 9.72 -5.36 8.94
C VAL A 35 8.81 -6.31 9.71
N ASN A 36 9.07 -7.62 9.67
CA ASN A 36 8.25 -8.65 10.32
C ASN A 36 6.76 -8.61 9.94
N THR A 37 6.46 -8.33 8.66
CA THR A 37 5.08 -8.28 8.16
C THR A 37 4.34 -9.58 8.47
N PRO A 38 3.12 -9.53 9.02
CA PRO A 38 2.29 -10.69 9.26
C PRO A 38 2.11 -11.55 7.99
N SER A 39 2.18 -12.87 8.14
CA SER A 39 2.07 -13.81 7.02
C SER A 39 0.69 -13.79 6.37
N GLN A 40 -0.34 -13.47 7.16
CA GLN A 40 -1.72 -13.33 6.69
C GLN A 40 -1.95 -12.04 5.88
N LEU A 41 -1.05 -11.06 5.91
CA LEU A 41 -1.19 -9.85 5.09
C LEU A 41 -0.99 -10.20 3.61
N GLU A 42 -2.01 -9.97 2.81
CA GLU A 42 -1.94 -10.13 1.36
C GLU A 42 -1.62 -8.78 0.73
N LEU A 43 -0.70 -8.78 -0.24
CA LEU A 43 -0.26 -7.58 -0.94
C LEU A 43 -0.45 -7.76 -2.44
N THR A 44 -0.97 -6.73 -3.09
CA THR A 44 -1.06 -6.66 -4.56
C THR A 44 -0.41 -5.37 -5.02
N LEU A 45 0.60 -5.49 -5.89
CA LEU A 45 1.24 -4.35 -6.54
C LEU A 45 0.55 -4.06 -7.87
N ILE A 46 0.06 -2.82 -8.01
CA ILE A 46 -0.60 -2.31 -9.21
C ILE A 46 0.32 -1.24 -9.80
N GLU A 47 0.65 -1.40 -11.07
CA GLU A 47 1.40 -0.42 -11.87
C GLU A 47 0.42 0.41 -12.69
N GLY A 48 0.54 1.74 -12.62
CA GLY A 48 -0.33 2.69 -13.31
C GLY A 48 -1.70 2.86 -12.64
N MET A 49 -2.07 4.11 -12.37
CA MET A 49 -3.30 4.43 -11.64
C MET A 49 -4.59 4.12 -12.43
N ASP A 50 -4.50 3.98 -13.76
CA ASP A 50 -5.64 3.57 -14.60
C ASP A 50 -6.07 2.12 -14.34
N ASN A 51 -5.22 1.32 -13.70
CA ASN A 51 -5.50 -0.08 -13.36
C ASN A 51 -6.12 -0.25 -11.97
N VAL A 52 -6.25 0.83 -11.19
CA VAL A 52 -6.84 0.79 -9.84
C VAL A 52 -8.34 0.56 -9.95
N ARG A 53 -8.84 -0.41 -9.19
CA ARG A 53 -10.26 -0.77 -9.12
C ARG A 53 -10.76 -0.64 -7.69
N GLY A 54 -11.95 -0.08 -7.52
CA GLY A 54 -12.56 0.12 -6.21
C GLY A 54 -13.82 0.98 -6.31
N ASP A 55 -14.20 1.58 -5.18
CA ASP A 55 -15.24 2.59 -5.14
C ASP A 55 -14.79 3.92 -5.79
N GLU A 56 -15.76 4.82 -5.99
CA GLU A 56 -15.54 6.12 -6.64
C GLU A 56 -14.47 6.97 -5.93
N LYS A 57 -14.42 6.93 -4.59
CA LYS A 57 -13.45 7.71 -3.81
C LYS A 57 -12.03 7.19 -4.03
N LEU A 58 -11.82 5.88 -4.00
CA LEU A 58 -10.51 5.29 -4.28
C LEU A 58 -10.05 5.58 -5.71
N THR A 59 -10.96 5.49 -6.68
CA THR A 59 -10.61 5.81 -8.07
C THR A 59 -10.28 7.29 -8.26
N THR A 60 -10.92 8.18 -7.50
CA THR A 60 -10.61 9.63 -7.51
C THR A 60 -9.21 9.87 -6.95
N LEU A 61 -8.88 9.28 -5.79
CA LEU A 61 -7.54 9.34 -5.21
C LEU A 61 -6.46 8.81 -6.16
N ALA A 62 -6.75 7.73 -6.88
CA ALA A 62 -5.83 7.19 -7.88
C ALA A 62 -5.59 8.17 -9.04
N GLN A 63 -6.63 8.89 -9.50
CA GLN A 63 -6.47 9.90 -10.55
C GLN A 63 -5.69 11.12 -10.06
N GLU A 64 -5.89 11.55 -8.81
CA GLU A 64 -5.09 12.62 -8.19
C GLU A 64 -3.62 12.20 -8.08
N ALA A 65 -3.35 11.02 -7.52
CA ALA A 65 -1.99 10.47 -7.43
C ALA A 65 -1.30 10.39 -8.81
N LYS A 66 -2.05 10.04 -9.87
CA LYS A 66 -1.56 10.03 -11.24
C LYS A 66 -1.09 11.41 -11.71
N GLN A 67 -1.83 12.46 -11.38
CA GLN A 67 -1.47 13.85 -11.72
C GLN A 67 -0.19 14.29 -11.00
N ASP A 68 0.05 13.75 -9.80
CA ASP A 68 1.26 13.97 -9.00
C ASP A 68 2.46 13.09 -9.43
N GLY A 69 2.32 12.31 -10.51
CA GLY A 69 3.37 11.45 -11.04
C GLY A 69 3.59 10.15 -10.28
N ILE A 70 2.67 9.77 -9.38
CA ILE A 70 2.68 8.47 -8.71
C ILE A 70 2.37 7.37 -9.73
N ASN A 71 3.19 6.32 -9.75
CA ASN A 71 3.10 5.24 -10.73
C ASN A 71 2.76 3.88 -10.13
N TYR A 72 2.76 3.72 -8.81
CA TYR A 72 2.40 2.45 -8.16
C TYR A 72 1.39 2.60 -7.02
N LEU A 73 0.57 1.57 -6.87
CA LEU A 73 -0.29 1.34 -5.72
C LEU A 73 0.04 -0.03 -5.12
N LEU A 74 0.31 -0.06 -3.81
CA LEU A 74 0.39 -1.29 -3.01
C LEU A 74 -0.92 -1.45 -2.25
N GLN A 75 -1.76 -2.38 -2.68
CA GLN A 75 -2.99 -2.72 -1.98
C GLN A 75 -2.69 -3.80 -0.94
N ALA A 76 -3.13 -3.59 0.29
CA ALA A 76 -3.07 -4.57 1.36
C ALA A 76 -4.46 -5.05 1.76
N THR A 77 -4.57 -6.35 1.98
CA THR A 77 -5.74 -7.01 2.57
C THR A 77 -5.27 -7.77 3.82
N TYR A 78 -5.84 -7.47 4.97
CA TYR A 78 -5.46 -8.06 6.26
C TYR A 78 -6.64 -8.84 6.86
N PRO A 79 -6.71 -10.16 6.64
CA PRO A 79 -7.68 -11.03 7.29
C PRO A 79 -7.61 -10.91 8.81
N ASN A 80 -8.75 -10.63 9.44
CA ASN A 80 -8.91 -10.43 10.89
C ASN A 80 -8.12 -9.23 11.46
N GLY A 81 -7.59 -8.37 10.59
CA GLY A 81 -6.96 -7.09 10.95
C GLY A 81 -7.86 -5.92 10.59
N THR A 82 -7.67 -4.78 11.24
CA THR A 82 -8.38 -3.54 10.91
C THR A 82 -7.76 -2.81 9.72
N ASN A 83 -8.49 -1.89 9.11
CA ASN A 83 -7.99 -1.01 8.05
C ASN A 83 -6.73 -0.23 8.50
N ARG A 84 -6.75 0.27 9.75
CA ARG A 84 -5.61 0.94 10.38
C ARG A 84 -4.40 0.03 10.56
N GLN A 85 -4.60 -1.23 10.97
CA GLN A 85 -3.52 -2.21 11.06
C GLN A 85 -2.91 -2.48 9.68
N ALA A 86 -3.75 -2.70 8.66
CA ALA A 86 -3.27 -2.85 7.29
C ALA A 86 -2.46 -1.63 6.82
N ALA A 87 -2.91 -0.41 7.15
CA ALA A 87 -2.21 0.83 6.81
C ALA A 87 -0.84 0.93 7.48
N ASN A 88 -0.72 0.54 8.76
CA ASN A 88 0.56 0.52 9.45
C ASN A 88 1.55 -0.44 8.78
N GLU A 89 1.11 -1.65 8.43
CA GLU A 89 1.96 -2.62 7.74
C GLU A 89 2.41 -2.11 6.36
N VAL A 90 1.49 -1.52 5.59
CA VAL A 90 1.83 -0.90 4.29
C VAL A 90 2.88 0.18 4.47
N ALA A 91 2.70 1.05 5.47
CA ALA A 91 3.64 2.13 5.70
C ALA A 91 5.03 1.62 6.12
N ASP A 92 5.11 0.60 6.97
CA ASP A 92 6.38 -0.01 7.37
C ASP A 92 7.07 -0.66 6.17
N ILE A 93 6.32 -1.33 5.29
CA ILE A 93 6.84 -1.89 4.03
C ILE A 93 7.39 -0.77 3.13
N LEU A 94 6.65 0.33 2.94
CA LEU A 94 7.09 1.43 2.07
C LEU A 94 8.31 2.15 2.65
N ASN A 95 8.35 2.37 3.96
CA ASN A 95 9.49 2.94 4.67
C ASN A 95 10.75 2.08 4.48
N GLN A 96 10.61 0.76 4.61
CA GLN A 96 11.72 -0.16 4.39
C GLN A 96 12.11 -0.30 2.91
N ALA A 97 11.14 -0.21 2.00
CA ALA A 97 11.39 -0.21 0.56
C ALA A 97 12.23 0.99 0.15
N TYR A 98 11.97 2.16 0.74
CA TYR A 98 12.76 3.38 0.52
C TYR A 98 14.22 3.26 0.96
N GLN A 99 14.49 2.46 2.00
CA GLN A 99 15.84 2.15 2.44
C GLN A 99 16.51 1.03 1.61
N SER A 100 15.80 0.45 0.64
CA SER A 100 16.31 -0.62 -0.20
C SER A 100 16.95 -0.09 -1.49
N PRO A 101 17.76 -0.91 -2.20
CA PRO A 101 18.32 -0.53 -3.50
C PRO A 101 17.30 -0.20 -4.61
N LEU A 102 15.99 -0.36 -4.36
CA LEU A 102 14.93 0.05 -5.28
C LEU A 102 14.91 1.58 -5.47
N TYR A 103 15.28 2.33 -4.43
CA TYR A 103 15.34 3.79 -4.48
C TYR A 103 16.80 4.20 -4.61
N LYS A 104 17.09 5.01 -5.64
CA LYS A 104 18.41 5.61 -5.78
C LYS A 104 18.65 6.56 -4.61
N THR A 105 19.89 6.60 -4.13
CA THR A 105 20.33 7.54 -3.10
C THR A 105 19.91 8.97 -3.51
N ASN A 106 19.11 9.63 -2.66
CA ASN A 106 18.55 11.00 -2.81
C ASN A 106 17.22 11.17 -3.58
N ALA A 107 16.47 10.11 -3.91
CA ALA A 107 15.08 10.31 -4.32
C ALA A 107 14.25 10.74 -3.10
N GLU A 108 13.44 11.79 -3.16
CA GLU A 108 12.51 12.11 -2.06
C GLU A 108 11.45 11.01 -1.94
N PHE A 109 11.07 10.65 -0.71
CA PHE A 109 9.97 9.71 -0.48
C PHE A 109 8.65 10.39 -0.86
N CYS A 110 8.14 10.07 -2.03
CA CYS A 110 6.77 10.42 -2.43
C CYS A 110 5.89 9.19 -2.25
N GLY A 111 5.35 9.02 -1.05
CA GLY A 111 4.38 7.98 -0.74
C GLY A 111 3.30 8.45 0.21
N SER A 112 2.08 7.96 0.04
CA SER A 112 0.93 8.22 0.90
C SER A 112 0.20 6.91 1.16
N VAL A 113 -0.16 6.65 2.41
CA VAL A 113 -0.95 5.48 2.78
C VAL A 113 -2.34 5.94 3.18
N VAL A 114 -3.37 5.35 2.59
CA VAL A 114 -4.76 5.63 2.92
C VAL A 114 -5.49 4.37 3.32
N TYR A 115 -6.53 4.53 4.13
CA TYR A 115 -7.42 3.44 4.52
C TYR A 115 -8.83 3.98 4.76
N ASP A 116 -9.83 3.12 4.59
CA ASP A 116 -11.22 3.49 4.89
C ASP A 116 -11.44 3.55 6.41
N GLU A 117 -11.98 4.66 6.91
CA GLU A 117 -12.46 4.81 8.26
C GLU A 117 -13.89 5.34 8.23
N LYS A 118 -14.87 4.45 8.48
CA LYS A 118 -16.31 4.77 8.51
C LYS A 118 -16.85 5.28 7.16
N GLY A 119 -16.32 4.77 6.04
CA GLY A 119 -16.79 5.15 4.70
C GLY A 119 -16.04 6.33 4.07
N ASP A 120 -15.03 6.89 4.76
CA ASP A 120 -14.15 7.93 4.25
C ASP A 120 -12.70 7.44 4.22
N TYR A 121 -11.99 7.75 3.14
CA TYR A 121 -10.55 7.46 3.05
C TYR A 121 -9.77 8.52 3.82
N VAL A 122 -9.00 8.07 4.80
CA VAL A 122 -8.13 8.94 5.60
C VAL A 122 -6.67 8.61 5.34
N PHE A 123 -5.82 9.64 5.35
CA PHE A 123 -4.38 9.48 5.24
C PHE A 123 -3.79 9.01 6.57
N ARG A 124 -2.85 8.08 6.49
CA ARG A 124 -2.05 7.62 7.63
C ARG A 124 -0.90 8.62 7.81
N GLU A 125 -1.03 9.47 8.83
CA GLU A 125 0.04 10.37 9.32
C GLU A 125 1.24 9.61 9.88
#